data_AF-A0A3D5PUR8-F1
#
_entry.id   AF-A0A3D5PUR8-F1
#
_cell.length_a   1.000
_cell.length_b   1.000
_cell.length_c   1.000
_cell.angle_alpha   90.00
_cell.angle_beta   90.00
_cell.angle_gamma   90.00
#
_symmetry.space_group_name_H-M   'P 1'
#
loop_
_entity.id
_entity.type
_entity.pdbx_description
1 polymer ?
#
loop_
_entity_poly.entity_id
_entity_poly.type
_entity_poly.pdbx_seq_one_letter_code
_entity_poly.pdbx_strand_id
1 'polypeptide(L)'
;PAAVFDVEFKDNKTLSFTQTEGENKGYSDTMPFTAEEIADHVYMVHWQENAGIAVIHVQNWNTLEVWTNIYVPGQPGIHMKGRMRL
;
A
#
# COMPACT_ATOMS: atom_id res chain seq x y z
N PRO A 1 -17.68 -5.82 1.97
CA PRO A 1 -16.56 -6.76 1.74
C PRO A 1 -15.26 -6.12 2.23
N ALA A 2 -14.29 -6.91 2.70
CA ALA A 2 -12.96 -6.37 3.00
C ALA A 2 -12.32 -5.86 1.70
N ALA A 3 -11.54 -4.78 1.78
CA ALA A 3 -10.82 -4.29 0.62
C ALA A 3 -9.64 -5.23 0.32
N VAL A 4 -9.51 -5.66 -0.93
CA VAL A 4 -8.38 -6.47 -1.43
C VAL A 4 -7.71 -5.68 -2.53
N PHE A 5 -6.38 -5.65 -2.50
CA PHE A 5 -5.57 -4.88 -3.43
C PHE A 5 -4.49 -5.77 -4.03
N ASP A 6 -4.36 -5.68 -5.35
CA ASP A 6 -3.19 -6.15 -6.07
C ASP A 6 -2.19 -5.00 -6.15
N VAL A 7 -0.95 -5.29 -5.78
CA VAL A 7 0.12 -4.30 -5.70
C VAL A 7 1.30 -4.82 -6.50
N GLU A 8 1.59 -4.15 -7.62
CA GLU A 8 2.65 -4.53 -8.55
C GLU A 8 3.79 -3.51 -8.50
N PHE A 9 4.99 -3.98 -8.21
CA PHE A 9 6.21 -3.16 -8.22
C PHE A 9 6.95 -3.35 -9.54
N LYS A 10 7.27 -2.24 -10.23
CA LYS A 10 7.97 -2.23 -11.53
C LYS A 10 9.23 -1.37 -11.45
N ASP A 11 10.29 -1.89 -12.05
CA ASP A 11 11.57 -1.19 -12.27
C ASP A 11 12.20 -0.56 -11.01
N ASN A 12 11.83 -1.05 -9.82
CA ASN A 12 12.17 -0.50 -8.50
C ASN A 12 11.86 1.00 -8.34
N LYS A 13 10.92 1.53 -9.13
CA LYS A 13 10.60 2.97 -9.17
C LYS A 13 9.11 3.24 -9.17
N THR A 14 8.33 2.38 -9.82
CA THR A 14 6.90 2.55 -10.00
C THR A 14 6.13 1.43 -9.34
N LEU A 15 4.97 1.82 -8.85
CA LEU A 15 4.00 0.98 -8.16
C LEU A 15 2.71 1.12 -8.96
N SER A 16 2.06 0.01 -9.26
CA SER A 16 0.66 0.00 -9.70
C SER A 16 -0.16 -0.67 -8.61
N PHE A 17 -1.21 0.00 -8.12
CA PHE A 17 -2.17 -0.64 -7.24
C PHE A 17 -3.51 -0.80 -7.96
N THR A 18 -4.22 -1.89 -7.68
CA THR A 18 -5.57 -2.14 -8.18
C THR A 18 -6.42 -2.70 -7.07
N GLN A 19 -7.58 -2.09 -6.79
CA GLN A 19 -8.54 -2.66 -5.86
C GLN A 19 -9.35 -3.75 -6.54
N THR A 20 -9.20 -4.99 -6.09
CA THR A 20 -9.87 -6.17 -6.68
C THR A 20 -11.19 -6.53 -5.99
N GLU A 21 -11.35 -6.09 -4.74
CA GLU A 21 -12.58 -6.25 -3.95
C GLU A 21 -12.86 -5.02 -3.06
N GLY A 22 -14.14 -4.77 -2.75
CA GLY A 22 -14.59 -3.64 -1.93
C GLY A 22 -15.34 -2.58 -2.74
N GLU A 23 -15.63 -1.43 -2.12
CA GLU A 23 -16.49 -0.39 -2.71
C GLU A 23 -15.89 0.27 -3.96
N ASN A 24 -14.56 0.41 -4.03
CA ASN A 24 -13.88 0.99 -5.21
C ASN A 24 -13.25 -0.08 -6.11
N LYS A 25 -13.85 -1.28 -6.19
CA LYS A 25 -13.38 -2.35 -7.07
C LYS A 25 -13.18 -1.85 -8.51
N GLY A 26 -12.00 -2.13 -9.07
CA GLY A 26 -11.59 -1.71 -10.41
C GLY A 26 -10.82 -0.38 -10.44
N TYR A 27 -10.76 0.36 -9.33
CA TYR A 27 -9.88 1.51 -9.22
C TYR A 27 -8.42 1.06 -9.29
N SER A 28 -7.63 1.77 -10.09
CA SER A 28 -6.20 1.54 -10.26
C SER A 28 -5.48 2.86 -10.49
N ASP A 29 -4.27 2.96 -9.95
CA ASP A 29 -3.36 4.07 -10.22
C ASP A 29 -1.92 3.55 -10.35
N THR A 30 -1.08 4.34 -11.00
CA THR A 30 0.36 4.06 -11.13
C THR A 30 1.16 5.30 -10.78
N MET A 31 2.01 5.19 -9.76
CA MET A 31 2.79 6.30 -9.25
C MET A 31 4.19 5.84 -8.80
N PRO A 32 5.13 6.78 -8.62
CA PRO A 32 6.39 6.48 -7.96
C PRO A 32 6.16 6.03 -6.51
N PHE A 33 7.04 5.16 -6.02
CA PHE A 33 7.07 4.76 -4.62
C PHE A 33 8.48 4.90 -4.05
N THR A 34 8.58 4.86 -2.73
CA THR A 34 9.84 4.67 -2.02
C THR A 34 9.70 3.42 -1.15
N ALA A 35 10.75 2.60 -1.12
CA ALA A 35 10.87 1.47 -0.23
C ALA A 35 12.21 1.54 0.49
N GLU A 36 12.17 1.40 1.82
CA GLU A 36 13.33 1.37 2.68
C GLU A 36 13.25 0.12 3.57
N GLU A 37 14.33 -0.64 3.64
CA GLU A 37 14.44 -1.75 4.58
C GLU A 37 14.70 -1.19 5.98
N ILE A 38 13.75 -1.39 6.90
CA ILE A 38 13.80 -0.84 8.25
C ILE A 38 14.20 -1.89 9.31
N ALA A 39 14.17 -3.16 8.93
CA ALA A 39 14.72 -4.32 9.64
C ALA A 39 14.85 -5.48 8.65
N ASP A 40 15.54 -6.57 9.03
CA ASP A 40 15.76 -7.74 8.16
C ASP A 40 14.46 -8.25 7.52
N HIS A 41 14.35 -8.11 6.19
CA HIS A 41 13.18 -8.45 5.38
C HIS A 41 11.86 -7.74 5.81
N VAL A 42 11.98 -6.56 6.43
CA VAL A 42 10.85 -5.69 6.78
C VAL A 42 11.05 -4.34 6.09
N TYR A 43 10.11 -3.97 5.23
CA TYR A 43 10.20 -2.77 4.41
C TYR A 43 9.13 -1.77 4.81
N MET A 44 9.52 -0.51 4.99
CA MET A 44 8.60 0.61 4.92
C MET A 44 8.46 1.01 3.46
N VAL A 45 7.24 0.96 2.93
CA VAL A 45 6.93 1.34 1.56
C VAL A 45 5.92 2.48 1.59
N HIS A 46 6.19 3.58 0.91
CA HIS A 46 5.24 4.68 0.87
C HIS A 46 5.15 5.33 -0.51
N TRP A 47 3.97 5.86 -0.79
CA TRP A 47 3.67 6.62 -1.99
C TRP A 47 2.60 7.66 -1.69
N GLN A 48 2.38 8.54 -2.66
CA GLN A 48 1.30 9.52 -2.64
C GLN A 48 0.46 9.33 -3.88
N GLU A 49 -0.83 9.05 -3.69
CA GLU A 49 -1.81 8.95 -4.76
C GLU A 49 -2.24 10.35 -5.23
N ASN A 50 -3.05 10.38 -6.28
CA ASN A 50 -3.70 11.60 -6.72
C ASN A 50 -4.51 12.27 -5.58
N ALA A 51 -4.71 13.59 -5.69
CA ALA A 51 -5.37 14.43 -4.67
C ALA A 51 -4.67 14.50 -3.29
N GLY A 52 -3.43 14.01 -3.17
CA GLY A 52 -2.62 14.18 -1.95
C GLY A 52 -2.86 13.12 -0.88
N ILE A 53 -3.48 12.00 -1.23
CA ILE A 53 -3.65 10.86 -0.32
C ILE A 53 -2.28 10.19 -0.13
N ALA A 54 -1.79 10.12 1.10
CA ALA A 54 -0.53 9.45 1.41
C ALA A 54 -0.81 8.05 1.97
N VAL A 55 -0.10 7.05 1.44
CA VAL A 55 -0.20 5.66 1.89
C VAL A 55 1.16 5.18 2.35
N ILE A 56 1.19 4.55 3.52
CA ILE A 56 2.39 3.96 4.11
C ILE A 56 2.08 2.52 4.48
N HIS A 57 2.91 1.62 3.99
CA HIS A 57 2.96 0.23 4.37
C HIS A 57 4.19 -0.04 5.25
N VAL A 58 4.00 -0.88 6.26
CA VAL A 58 5.08 -1.70 6.83
C VAL A 58 4.81 -3.13 6.38
N GLN A 59 5.69 -3.67 5.54
CA GLN A 59 5.60 -5.00 4.97
C GLN A 59 6.61 -5.91 5.65
N ASN A 60 6.14 -6.89 6.42
CA ASN A 60 7.00 -7.90 7.01
C ASN A 60 6.97 -9.16 6.13
N TRP A 61 8.03 -9.37 5.36
CA TRP A 61 8.11 -10.50 4.43
C TRP A 61 8.42 -11.83 5.13
N ASN A 62 8.89 -11.79 6.38
CA ASN A 62 9.07 -12.99 7.20
C ASN A 62 7.72 -13.60 7.61
N THR A 63 6.70 -12.78 7.85
CA THR A 63 5.37 -13.22 8.34
C THR A 63 4.25 -13.04 7.32
N LEU A 64 4.53 -12.32 6.24
CA LEU A 64 3.56 -11.82 5.26
C LEU A 64 2.50 -10.89 5.87
N GLU A 65 2.76 -10.29 7.02
CA GLU A 65 1.88 -9.27 7.59
C GLU A 65 2.16 -7.91 6.96
N VAL A 66 1.10 -7.12 6.75
CA VAL A 66 1.20 -5.74 6.31
C VAL A 66 0.37 -4.84 7.20
N TRP A 67 0.95 -3.73 7.62
CA TRP A 67 0.23 -2.64 8.28
C TRP A 67 0.16 -1.46 7.32
N THR A 68 -1.03 -0.90 7.18
CA THR A 68 -1.29 0.19 6.24
C THR A 68 -1.84 1.39 6.99
N ASN A 69 -1.22 2.55 6.76
CA ASN A 69 -1.75 3.84 7.17
C ASN A 69 -2.12 4.63 5.93
N ILE A 70 -3.34 5.18 5.89
CA ILE A 70 -3.83 6.04 4.81
C ILE A 70 -4.18 7.40 5.41
N TYR A 71 -3.62 8.45 4.84
CA TYR A 71 -3.91 9.83 5.21
C TYR A 71 -4.59 10.53 4.05
N VAL A 72 -5.88 10.82 4.21
CA VAL A 72 -6.66 11.63 3.28
C VAL A 72 -6.69 13.07 3.81
N PRO A 73 -6.38 14.10 2.99
CA PRO A 73 -6.41 15.49 3.45
C PRO A 73 -7.72 15.87 4.14
N GLY A 74 -7.63 16.41 5.35
CA GLY A 74 -8.79 16.84 6.15
C GLY A 74 -9.55 15.72 6.86
N GLN A 75 -9.10 14.47 6.78
CA GLN A 75 -9.71 13.33 7.47
C GLN A 75 -8.75 12.73 8.53
N PRO A 76 -9.27 12.08 9.58
CA PRO A 76 -8.45 11.26 10.46
C PRO A 76 -7.71 10.16 9.68
N GLY A 77 -6.53 9.78 10.18
CA GLY A 77 -5.78 8.66 9.61
C GLY A 77 -6.54 7.34 9.71
N ILE A 78 -6.48 6.53 8.66
CA ILE A 78 -7.05 5.19 8.62
C ILE A 78 -5.92 4.19 8.86
N HIS A 79 -6.14 3.26 9.78
CA HIS A 79 -5.20 2.20 10.12
C HIS A 79 -5.79 0.84 9.77
N MET A 80 -5.03 0.03 9.04
CA MET A 80 -5.43 -1.32 8.65
C MET A 80 -4.30 -2.30 8.90
N LYS A 81 -4.67 -3.56 9.14
CA LYS A 81 -3.76 -4.70 9.16
C LYS A 81 -4.28 -5.76 8.19
N GLY A 82 -3.39 -6.26 7.35
CA GLY A 82 -3.69 -7.27 6.35
C GLY A 82 -2.62 -8.34 6.27
N ARG A 83 -2.77 -9.22 5.28
CA ARG A 83 -1.81 -10.27 4.96
C ARG A 83 -1.49 -10.22 3.47
N MET A 84 -0.21 -10.17 3.14
CA MET A 84 0.30 -10.26 1.77
C MET A 84 0.12 -11.69 1.26
N ARG A 85 -0.16 -11.83 -0.04
CA ARG A 85 -0.22 -13.11 -0.74
C ARG A 85 0.66 -13.00 -1.99
N LEU A 86 1.38 -14.08 -2.27
CA LEU A 86 2.24 -14.25 -3.44
C LEU A 86 1.44 -14.86 -4.58
#